data_AF-H3NR19-F1
#
_entry.id   AF-H3NR19-F1
#
_cell.length_a   1.000
_cell.length_b   1.000
_cell.length_c   1.000
_cell.angle_alpha   90.00
_cell.angle_beta   90.00
_cell.angle_gamma   90.00
#
_symmetry.space_group_name_H-M   'P 1'
#
loop_
_entity.id
_entity.type
_entity.pdbx_description
1 polymer ?
#
loop_
_entity_poly.entity_id
_entity_poly.type
_entity_poly.pdbx_seq_one_letter_code
_entity_poly.pdbx_strand_id
1 'polypeptide(L)' 'MYMADHLKQLDRILSSGDRELLDGPGSISNKQAIEKATEEYRKYQTNTLSPVEKAYLKSVKDIDKEVKRIRKSK' A
#
# COMPACT_ATOMS: atom_id res chain seq x y z
N MET A 1 -3.27 -30.58 -20.99
CA MET A 1 -3.60 -30.04 -19.65
C MET A 1 -4.13 -28.64 -19.85
N TYR A 2 -5.32 -28.38 -19.33
CA TYR A 2 -5.93 -27.04 -19.41
C TYR A 2 -5.72 -26.31 -18.09
N MET A 3 -5.73 -24.98 -18.12
CA MET A 3 -5.68 -24.15 -16.91
C MET A 3 -6.72 -24.59 -15.86
N ALA A 4 -7.87 -25.08 -16.33
CA ALA A 4 -8.92 -25.65 -15.49
C ALA A 4 -8.47 -26.84 -14.61
N ASP A 5 -7.54 -27.66 -15.08
CA ASP A 5 -7.02 -28.81 -14.32
C ASP A 5 -6.10 -28.34 -13.18
N HIS A 6 -5.31 -27.29 -13.44
CA HIS A 6 -4.44 -26.68 -12.45
C HIS A 6 -5.23 -25.99 -11.32
N LEU A 7 -6.34 -25.32 -11.66
CA LEU A 7 -7.25 -24.74 -10.67
C LEU A 7 -7.82 -25.81 -9.73
N LYS A 8 -8.34 -26.91 -10.28
CA LYS A 8 -8.87 -28.02 -9.48
C LYS A 8 -7.82 -28.66 -8.57
N GLN A 9 -6.57 -28.74 -9.02
CA GLN A 9 -5.49 -29.28 -8.21
C GLN A 9 -5.10 -28.31 -7.08
N LEU A 10 -5.09 -27.01 -7.36
CA LEU A 10 -4.89 -25.97 -6.36
C LEU A 10 -5.96 -26.04 -5.27
N ASP A 11 -7.23 -26.16 -5.67
CA ASP A 11 -8.37 -26.24 -4.75
C ASP A 11 -8.29 -27.48 -3.85
N ARG A 12 -7.83 -28.63 -4.39
CA ARG A 12 -7.57 -29.84 -3.60
C ARG A 12 -6.44 -29.67 -2.58
N ILE A 13 -5.36 -28.99 -2.96
CA ILE A 13 -4.24 -28.74 -2.05
C ILE A 13 -4.69 -27.79 -0.92
N LEU A 14 -5.41 -26.73 -1.26
CA LEU A 14 -5.89 -25.75 -0.30
C LEU A 14 -6.91 -26.37 0.69
N SER A 15 -7.87 -27.15 0.18
CA SER A 15 -8.86 -27.84 1.03
C SER A 15 -8.23 -28.91 1.94
N SER A 16 -7.15 -29.57 1.51
CA SER A 16 -6.44 -30.54 2.34
C SER A 16 -5.70 -29.93 3.54
N GLY A 17 -5.46 -28.62 3.54
CA GLY A 17 -4.75 -27.90 4.60
C GLY A 17 -5.65 -27.20 5.61
N ASP A 18 -6.92 -27.61 5.75
CA ASP A 18 -7.97 -26.96 6.56
C ASP A 18 -8.13 -25.46 6.24
N ARG A 19 -7.78 -25.03 5.02
CA ARG A 19 -8.00 -23.66 4.56
C ARG A 19 -9.35 -23.57 3.89
N GLU A 20 -10.18 -22.67 4.39
CA GLU A 20 -11.46 -22.34 3.77
C GLU A 20 -11.20 -21.73 2.39
N LEU A 21 -11.68 -22.40 1.33
CA LEU A 21 -11.67 -21.83 0.00
C LEU A 21 -12.68 -20.69 -0.05
N LEU A 22 -12.26 -19.54 -0.56
CA LEU A 22 -13.16 -18.42 -0.80
C LEU A 22 -14.09 -18.78 -1.96
N ASP A 23 -15.32 -19.17 -1.64
CA ASP A 23 -16.32 -19.52 -2.64
C ASP A 23 -17.02 -18.26 -3.16
N GLY A 24 -16.94 -18.05 -4.48
CA GLY A 24 -17.45 -16.86 -5.16
C GLY A 24 -16.65 -15.56 -4.91
N PRO A 25 -16.98 -14.47 -5.62
CA PRO A 25 -16.25 -13.19 -5.53
C PRO A 25 -16.41 -12.45 -4.19
N GLY A 26 -17.11 -13.02 -3.21
CA GLY A 26 -17.62 -12.29 -2.05
C GLY A 26 -18.63 -11.22 -2.47
N SER A 27 -19.57 -10.87 -1.60
CA SER A 27 -20.43 -9.72 -1.80
C SER A 27 -20.11 -8.69 -0.72
N ILE A 28 -19.78 -7.47 -1.16
CA ILE A 28 -19.60 -6.33 -0.28
C ILE A 28 -20.70 -5.33 -0.56
N SER A 29 -21.27 -4.74 0.48
CA SER A 29 -22.21 -3.64 0.29
C SER A 29 -21.46 -2.43 -0.29
N ASN A 30 -22.16 -1.57 -1.05
CA ASN A 30 -21.57 -0.36 -1.59
C ASN A 30 -20.93 0.53 -0.50
N LYS A 31 -21.56 0.62 0.68
CA LYS A 31 -21.04 1.36 1.84
C LYS A 31 -19.69 0.81 2.29
N GLN A 32 -19.61 -0.51 2.50
CA GLN A 32 -18.36 -1.17 2.90
C GLN A 32 -17.27 -1.03 1.83
N ALA A 33 -17.63 -1.03 0.55
CA ALA A 33 -16.68 -0.81 -0.53
C ALA A 33 -16.07 0.60 -0.48
N ILE A 34 -16.91 1.62 -0.27
CA ILE A 34 -16.46 3.02 -0.15
C ILE A 34 -15.58 3.18 1.10
N GLU A 35 -16.01 2.67 2.25
CA GLU A 35 -15.25 2.76 3.49
C GLU A 35 -13.85 2.17 3.32
N LYS A 36 -13.74 0.92 2.85
CA LYS A 36 -12.46 0.26 2.59
C LYS A 36 -11.59 1.03 1.61
N ALA A 37 -12.16 1.53 0.51
CA ALA A 37 -11.41 2.30 -0.48
C ALA A 37 -10.86 3.60 0.12
N THR A 38 -11.65 4.30 0.94
CA THR A 38 -11.20 5.54 1.59
C THR A 38 -10.13 5.29 2.65
N GLU A 39 -10.22 4.20 3.40
CA GLU A 39 -9.20 3.80 4.37
C GLU A 39 -7.86 3.50 3.70
N GLU A 40 -7.86 2.68 2.66
CA GLU A 40 -6.65 2.35 1.90
C GLU A 40 -6.06 3.58 1.20
N TYR A 41 -6.91 4.46 0.66
CA TYR A 41 -6.45 5.71 0.05
C TYR A 41 -5.76 6.64 1.07
N ARG A 42 -6.29 6.73 2.30
CA ARG A 42 -5.63 7.50 3.38
C ARG A 42 -4.28 6.91 3.77
N LYS A 43 -4.18 5.57 3.89
CA LYS A 43 -2.89 4.89 4.14
C LYS A 43 -1.88 5.13 3.03
N TYR A 44 -2.35 5.15 1.78
CA TYR A 44 -1.50 5.47 0.64
C TYR A 44 -0.98 6.91 0.74
N GLN A 45 -1.86 7.88 0.99
CA GLN A 45 -1.48 9.29 1.12
C GLN A 45 -0.42 9.55 2.19
N THR A 46 -0.49 8.87 3.34
CA THR A 46 0.54 9.03 4.39
C THR A 46 1.91 8.55 3.95
N ASN A 47 1.96 7.50 3.12
CA ASN A 47 3.21 6.94 2.61
C ASN A 47 3.73 7.72 1.39
N THR A 48 2.84 8.35 0.64
CA THR A 48 3.19 9.13 -0.55
C THR A 48 3.16 10.62 -0.27
N LEU A 49 4.29 11.17 0.17
CA LEU A 49 4.44 12.62 0.25
C LEU A 49 4.14 13.26 -1.11
N SER A 50 3.27 14.25 -1.09
CA SER A 50 2.95 15.07 -2.24
C SER A 50 4.21 15.79 -2.76
N PRO A 51 4.25 16.18 -4.04
CA PRO A 51 5.37 16.93 -4.60
C PRO A 51 5.69 18.21 -3.82
N VAL A 52 4.67 18.87 -3.26
CA VAL A 52 4.80 20.09 -2.46
C VAL A 52 5.47 19.79 -1.12
N GLU A 53 5.04 18.74 -0.41
CA GLU A 53 5.67 18.32 0.85
C GLU A 53 7.13 17.91 0.65
N LYS A 54 7.45 17.22 -0.46
CA LYS A 54 8.83 16.91 -0.83
C LYS A 54 9.68 18.15 -1.06
N ALA A 55 9.14 19.15 -1.76
CA ALA A 55 9.83 20.41 -2.02
C ALA A 55 10.08 21.20 -0.72
N TYR A 56 9.09 21.23 0.18
CA TYR A 56 9.23 21.85 1.49
C TYR A 56 10.29 21.16 2.36
N LEU A 57 10.29 19.83 2.43
CA LEU A 57 11.34 19.11 3.17
C LEU A 57 12.74 19.34 2.57
N LYS A 58 12.83 19.53 1.25
CA LYS A 58 14.10 19.86 0.58
C LYS A 58 14.59 21.25 0.98
N SER A 59 13.73 22.26 0.99
CA SER A 59 14.13 23.62 1.39
C SER A 59 14.62 23.66 2.84
N VAL A 60 13.93 22.98 3.76
CA VAL A 60 14.37 22.87 5.16
C VAL A 60 15.75 22.20 5.28
N LYS A 61 15.99 21.11 4.53
CA LYS A 61 17.29 20.43 4.51
C LYS A 61 18.40 21.31 3.93
N ASP A 62 18.10 22.10 2.91
CA ASP A 62 19.08 22.97 2.29
C ASP A 62 19.46 24.14 3.23
N ILE A 63 18.49 24.70 3.96
CA ILE A 63 18.72 25.68 5.03
C ILE A 63 19.59 25.09 6.15
N ASP A 64 19.30 23.87 6.63
CA ASP A 64 20.10 23.21 7.67
C ASP A 64 21.57 23.00 7.22
N LYS A 65 21.78 22.62 5.96
CA LYS A 65 23.13 22.49 5.38
C LYS A 65 23.87 23.83 5.31
N GLU A 66 23.17 24.91 5.01
CA GLU A 66 23.75 26.25 4.95
C GLU A 66 24.15 26.73 6.34
N VAL A 67 23.26 26.59 7.33
CA VAL A 67 23.55 26.91 8.74
C VAL A 67 24.75 26.10 9.25
N LYS A 68 24.83 24.79 8.94
CA LYS A 68 25.98 23.95 9.31
C LYS A 68 27.28 24.38 8.65
N ARG A 69 27.24 24.85 7.39
CA ARG A 69 28.43 25.38 6.70
C ARG A 69 28.93 26.66 7.37
N ILE A 70 28.02 27.60 7.67
CA ILE A 70 28.36 28.86 8.35
C ILE A 70 28.94 28.60 9.75
N ARG A 71 28.40 27.61 10.49
CA ARG A 71 28.94 27.22 11.81
C ARG A 71 30.32 26.58 11.75
N LYS A 72 30.69 25.94 10.64
CA LYS A 72 32.01 25.30 10.47
C LYS A 72 33.09 26.26 9.97
N SER A 73 32.71 27.37 9.33
CA SER A 73 33.64 28.39 8.85
C SER A 73 33.93 29.48 9.89
N LYS A 74 33.43 29.34 11.11
CA LYS A 74 33.60 30.27 12.23
C LYS A 74 34.29 29.54 13.37
#